data_AF-A0A939GEH7-F1
#
_entry.id   AF-A0A939GEH7-F1
#
_cell.length_a   1.000
_cell.length_b   1.000
_cell.length_c   1.000
_cell.angle_alpha   90.00
_cell.angle_beta   90.00
_cell.angle_gamma   90.00
#
_symmetry.space_group_name_H-M   'P 1'
#
loop_
_entity.id
_entity.type
_entity.pdbx_description
1 polymer ?
#
loop_
_entity_poly.entity_id
_entity_poly.type
_entity_poly.pdbx_seq_one_letter_code
_entity_poly.pdbx_strand_id
1 'polypeptide(L)'
;MSDLINYHLVYPDPRESEVNPTGGYVEVHTTHHNHEAARNIETAKLLAKLGYKVRLLQIDTTPHHKNPDAYFLDEEIEVEFKHNLTPTRSAIEEAIRKGRHQADYLVIHILSEVSTADLKSVIIGRMKFAYNVRKLWIIRDQQLVTLTREEIYDGTIALKIQ
;
A
#
# COMPACT_ATOMS: atom_id res chain seq x y z
N MET A 1 -7.99 -4.61 -22.26
CA MET A 1 -9.12 -5.50 -21.91
C MET A 1 -8.87 -6.02 -20.51
N SER A 2 -9.82 -5.88 -19.58
CA SER A 2 -9.70 -6.46 -18.23
C SER A 2 -9.61 -7.99 -18.36
N ASP A 3 -8.62 -8.61 -17.72
CA ASP A 3 -8.42 -10.06 -17.69
C ASP A 3 -9.41 -10.68 -16.70
N LEU A 4 -10.69 -10.66 -17.08
CA LEU A 4 -11.82 -11.12 -16.27
C LEU A 4 -11.78 -12.63 -15.96
N ILE A 5 -10.89 -13.39 -16.62
CA ILE A 5 -10.69 -14.81 -16.33
C ILE A 5 -9.91 -14.97 -15.02
N ASN A 6 -8.92 -14.12 -14.83
CA ASN A 6 -7.98 -14.23 -13.72
C ASN A 6 -8.25 -13.24 -12.59
N TYR A 7 -9.07 -12.22 -12.81
CA TYR A 7 -9.40 -11.20 -11.81
C TYR A 7 -10.89 -11.11 -11.54
N HIS A 8 -11.23 -10.98 -10.25
CA HIS A 8 -12.60 -10.74 -9.81
C HIS A 8 -12.72 -9.38 -9.11
N LEU A 9 -13.79 -8.65 -9.43
CA LEU A 9 -14.12 -7.39 -8.78
C LEU A 9 -14.59 -7.65 -7.34
N VAL A 10 -13.94 -7.05 -6.35
CA VAL A 10 -14.31 -7.17 -4.92
C VAL A 10 -14.75 -5.85 -4.31
N TYR A 11 -14.57 -4.74 -5.02
CA TYR A 11 -15.03 -3.41 -4.62
C TYR A 11 -15.18 -2.48 -5.84
N PRO A 12 -16.26 -1.70 -5.95
CA PRO A 12 -17.49 -1.84 -5.15
C PRO A 12 -18.11 -3.23 -5.35
N ASP A 13 -18.67 -3.83 -4.29
CA ASP A 13 -19.30 -5.17 -4.40
C ASP A 13 -20.68 -5.06 -5.07
N PRO A 14 -20.85 -5.57 -6.31
CA PRO A 14 -22.13 -5.48 -7.00
C PRO A 14 -23.24 -6.29 -6.33
N ARG A 15 -22.90 -7.30 -5.51
CA ARG A 15 -23.86 -8.13 -4.78
C ARG A 15 -24.46 -7.39 -3.59
N GLU A 16 -23.71 -6.46 -3.03
CA GLU A 16 -24.15 -5.60 -1.92
C GLU A 16 -24.78 -4.30 -2.40
N SER A 17 -24.94 -4.12 -3.72
CA SER A 17 -25.34 -2.85 -4.34
C SER A 17 -24.47 -1.66 -3.90
N GLU A 18 -23.21 -1.94 -3.60
CA GLU A 18 -22.26 -0.92 -3.19
C GLU A 18 -21.95 -0.02 -4.39
N VAL A 19 -21.89 1.29 -4.15
CA VAL A 19 -21.54 2.29 -5.16
C VAL A 19 -20.35 3.08 -4.65
N ASN A 20 -19.33 3.21 -5.48
CA ASN A 20 -18.17 4.06 -5.19
C ASN A 20 -18.19 5.32 -6.06
N PRO A 21 -18.55 6.50 -5.51
CA PRO A 21 -18.69 7.72 -6.30
C PRO A 21 -17.36 8.25 -6.84
N THR A 22 -16.22 7.80 -6.30
CA THR A 22 -14.89 8.22 -6.77
C THR A 22 -14.44 7.49 -8.04
N GLY A 23 -15.15 6.44 -8.45
CA GLY A 23 -14.79 5.60 -9.60
C GLY A 23 -13.61 4.65 -9.36
N GLY A 24 -13.05 4.63 -8.14
CA GLY A 24 -12.04 3.64 -7.75
C GLY A 24 -12.64 2.23 -7.63
N TYR A 25 -11.80 1.20 -7.77
CA TYR A 25 -12.22 -0.18 -7.64
C TYR A 25 -11.07 -1.09 -7.19
N VAL A 26 -11.43 -2.29 -6.75
CA VAL A 26 -10.48 -3.34 -6.41
C VAL A 26 -10.81 -4.59 -7.21
N GLU A 27 -9.83 -5.03 -8.02
CA GLU A 27 -9.80 -6.36 -8.63
C GLU A 27 -8.80 -7.24 -7.88
N VAL A 28 -9.08 -8.53 -7.73
CA VAL A 28 -8.20 -9.48 -7.05
C VAL A 28 -7.93 -10.67 -7.94
N HIS A 29 -6.65 -11.05 -8.06
CA HIS A 29 -6.29 -12.24 -8.82
C HIS A 29 -6.87 -13.50 -8.15
N THR A 30 -7.31 -14.47 -8.94
CA THR A 30 -7.89 -15.74 -8.46
C THR A 30 -6.93 -16.61 -7.65
N THR A 31 -5.64 -16.30 -7.62
CA THR A 31 -4.65 -16.99 -6.79
C THR A 31 -4.17 -16.17 -5.59
N HIS A 32 -4.70 -14.96 -5.37
CA HIS A 32 -4.34 -14.08 -4.25
C HIS A 32 -5.02 -14.56 -2.94
N HIS A 33 -4.59 -15.71 -2.43
CA HIS A 33 -5.24 -16.43 -1.31
C HIS A 33 -4.26 -16.74 -0.16
N ASN A 34 -3.45 -15.78 0.27
CA ASN A 34 -2.57 -15.93 1.44
C ASN A 34 -3.20 -15.33 2.72
N HIS A 35 -2.57 -15.55 3.88
CA HIS A 35 -3.01 -14.97 5.16
C HIS A 35 -2.99 -13.43 5.17
N GLU A 36 -2.23 -12.80 4.27
CA GLU A 36 -2.13 -11.34 4.13
C GLU A 36 -3.23 -10.78 3.21
N ALA A 37 -3.89 -11.62 2.41
CA ALA A 37 -4.86 -11.23 1.39
C ALA A 37 -6.03 -10.43 1.98
N ALA A 38 -6.53 -10.81 3.15
CA ALA A 38 -7.61 -10.08 3.81
C ALA A 38 -7.22 -8.61 4.07
N ARG A 39 -6.00 -8.37 4.57
CA ARG A 39 -5.51 -7.01 4.84
C ARG A 39 -5.14 -6.26 3.58
N ASN A 40 -4.64 -6.95 2.56
CA ASN A 40 -4.40 -6.34 1.26
C ASN A 40 -5.71 -5.86 0.63
N ILE A 41 -6.77 -6.66 0.73
CA ILE A 41 -8.13 -6.29 0.29
C ILE A 41 -8.63 -5.09 1.09
N GLU A 42 -8.50 -5.08 2.41
CA GLU A 42 -8.92 -3.93 3.24
C GLU A 42 -8.18 -2.63 2.84
N THR A 43 -6.86 -2.68 2.73
CA THR A 43 -6.04 -1.55 2.26
C THR A 43 -6.47 -1.09 0.85
N ALA A 44 -6.66 -2.03 -0.08
CA ALA A 44 -7.10 -1.73 -1.43
C ALA A 44 -8.49 -1.09 -1.47
N LYS A 45 -9.43 -1.55 -0.63
CA LYS A 45 -10.76 -0.97 -0.51
C LYS A 45 -10.70 0.47 0.00
N LEU A 46 -9.84 0.77 0.97
CA LEU A 46 -9.62 2.15 1.44
C LEU A 46 -9.06 3.04 0.32
N LEU A 47 -8.07 2.54 -0.42
CA LEU A 47 -7.52 3.26 -1.58
C LEU A 47 -8.60 3.49 -2.66
N ALA A 48 -9.42 2.49 -2.95
CA ALA A 48 -10.49 2.61 -3.93
C ALA A 48 -11.57 3.61 -3.53
N LYS A 49 -11.92 3.69 -2.24
CA LYS A 49 -12.79 4.76 -1.71
C LYS A 49 -12.23 6.17 -1.93
N LEU A 50 -10.91 6.29 -2.08
CA LEU A 50 -10.21 7.53 -2.39
C LEU A 50 -9.98 7.74 -3.91
N GLY A 51 -10.54 6.88 -4.76
CA GLY A 51 -10.49 6.99 -6.22
C GLY A 51 -9.43 6.14 -6.90
N TYR A 52 -8.61 5.39 -6.16
CA TYR A 52 -7.59 4.53 -6.77
C TYR A 52 -8.22 3.29 -7.44
N LYS A 53 -7.64 2.88 -8.55
CA LYS A 53 -7.97 1.61 -9.22
C LYS A 53 -6.86 0.63 -8.93
N VAL A 54 -7.15 -0.34 -8.08
CA VAL A 54 -6.17 -1.25 -7.51
C VAL A 54 -6.44 -2.67 -7.99
N ARG A 55 -5.39 -3.34 -8.46
CA ARG A 55 -5.43 -4.75 -8.78
C ARG A 55 -4.48 -5.51 -7.86
N LEU A 56 -5.00 -6.38 -7.01
CA LEU A 56 -4.19 -7.28 -6.19
C LEU A 56 -3.67 -8.43 -7.05
N LEU A 57 -2.36 -8.54 -7.15
CA LEU A 57 -1.68 -9.38 -8.14
C LEU A 57 -1.65 -10.85 -7.73
N GLN A 58 -1.32 -11.72 -8.69
CA GLN A 58 -1.09 -13.13 -8.40
C GLN A 58 0.08 -13.34 -7.43
N ILE A 59 0.06 -14.43 -6.68
CA ILE A 59 1.24 -14.84 -5.91
C ILE A 59 2.23 -15.52 -6.85
N ASP A 60 3.38 -14.90 -7.10
CA ASP A 60 4.54 -15.55 -7.72
C ASP A 60 5.48 -16.15 -6.65
N THR A 61 5.70 -17.46 -6.72
CA THR A 61 6.63 -18.18 -5.83
C THR A 61 7.98 -18.44 -6.47
N THR A 62 8.26 -17.87 -7.64
CA THR A 62 9.51 -18.04 -8.36
C THR A 62 10.66 -17.44 -7.53
N PRO A 63 11.71 -18.22 -7.21
CA PRO A 63 12.83 -17.70 -6.43
C PRO A 63 13.47 -16.49 -7.11
N HIS A 64 13.82 -15.48 -6.32
CA HIS A 64 14.50 -14.25 -6.75
C HIS A 64 13.68 -13.30 -7.65
N HIS A 65 12.40 -13.57 -7.87
CA HIS A 65 11.50 -12.61 -8.52
C HIS A 65 10.84 -11.71 -7.47
N LYS A 66 10.70 -10.43 -7.81
CA LYS A 66 9.86 -9.50 -7.05
C LYS A 66 8.40 -9.93 -7.20
N ASN A 67 7.68 -9.99 -6.11
CA ASN A 67 6.27 -10.37 -6.10
C ASN A 67 5.46 -9.30 -5.35
N PRO A 68 5.23 -8.13 -5.99
CA PRO A 68 4.50 -7.03 -5.36
C PRO A 68 3.03 -7.39 -5.13
N ASP A 69 2.47 -6.90 -4.05
CA ASP A 69 1.07 -7.17 -3.68
C ASP A 69 0.04 -6.65 -4.69
N ALA A 70 0.30 -5.49 -5.30
CA ALA A 70 -0.70 -4.76 -6.07
C ALA A 70 -0.13 -4.03 -7.30
N TYR A 71 -1.04 -3.67 -8.20
CA TYR A 71 -0.80 -2.76 -9.31
C TYR A 71 -1.80 -1.61 -9.25
N PHE A 72 -1.31 -0.38 -9.36
CA PHE A 72 -2.14 0.83 -9.46
C PHE A 72 -2.30 1.20 -10.92
N LEU A 73 -3.53 1.19 -11.41
CA LEU A 73 -3.81 1.16 -12.84
C LEU A 73 -3.65 2.53 -13.50
N ASP A 74 -3.99 3.60 -12.79
CA ASP A 74 -3.89 4.96 -13.34
C ASP A 74 -2.43 5.45 -13.37
N GLU A 75 -1.61 5.03 -12.41
CA GLU A 75 -0.17 5.33 -12.37
C GLU A 75 0.71 4.33 -13.12
N GLU A 76 0.16 3.18 -13.53
CA GLU A 76 0.87 2.08 -14.18
C GLU A 76 2.08 1.54 -13.37
N ILE A 77 1.92 1.41 -12.05
CA ILE A 77 3.00 0.99 -11.13
C ILE A 77 2.64 -0.24 -10.30
N GLU A 78 3.66 -1.06 -10.03
CA GLU A 78 3.61 -2.13 -9.03
C GLU A 78 3.89 -1.58 -7.63
N VAL A 79 3.10 -2.01 -6.64
CA VAL A 79 3.09 -1.47 -5.28
C VAL A 79 3.07 -2.62 -4.27
N GLU A 80 3.96 -2.54 -3.29
CA GLU A 80 3.99 -3.47 -2.16
C GLU A 80 3.22 -2.90 -0.97
N PHE A 81 2.39 -3.72 -0.34
CA PHE A 81 1.65 -3.35 0.86
C PHE A 81 2.35 -3.85 2.13
N LYS A 82 2.33 -3.01 3.15
CA LYS A 82 2.81 -3.35 4.50
C LYS A 82 1.83 -2.82 5.54
N HIS A 83 1.63 -3.60 6.60
CA HIS A 83 0.72 -3.24 7.69
C HIS A 83 1.50 -3.17 8.99
N ASN A 84 1.35 -2.06 9.70
CA ASN A 84 1.93 -1.88 11.02
C ASN A 84 0.86 -2.12 12.09
N LEU A 85 0.93 -3.28 12.76
CA LEU A 85 0.01 -3.65 13.85
C LEU A 85 0.58 -3.37 15.24
N THR A 86 1.90 -3.50 15.37
CA THR A 86 2.57 -3.33 16.65
C THR A 86 2.97 -1.85 16.80
N PRO A 87 2.61 -1.18 17.91
CA PRO A 87 2.89 0.24 18.13
C PRO A 87 4.35 0.48 18.54
N THR A 88 5.29 0.01 17.71
CA THR A 88 6.72 0.15 17.92
C THR A 88 7.41 0.69 16.68
N ARG A 89 8.44 1.51 16.91
CA ARG A 89 9.32 2.02 15.85
C ARG A 89 9.90 0.89 15.00
N SER A 90 10.35 -0.19 15.65
CA SER A 90 10.95 -1.35 14.98
C SER A 90 10.01 -2.05 14.01
N ALA A 91 8.70 -2.10 14.29
CA ALA A 91 7.74 -2.71 13.38
C ALA A 91 7.58 -1.93 12.07
N ILE A 92 7.65 -0.59 12.13
CA ILE A 92 7.61 0.27 10.94
C ILE A 92 8.95 0.20 10.20
N GLU A 93 10.06 0.17 10.93
CA GLU A 93 11.38 0.00 10.33
C GLU A 93 11.46 -1.29 9.52
N GLU A 94 10.97 -2.38 10.10
CA GLU A 94 10.91 -3.70 9.48
C GLU A 94 9.99 -3.72 8.26
N ALA A 95 8.85 -3.04 8.33
CA ALA A 95 7.93 -2.90 7.20
C ALA A 95 8.63 -2.25 5.99
N ILE A 96 9.28 -1.10 6.18
CA ILE A 96 10.03 -0.40 5.11
C ILE A 96 11.20 -1.26 4.62
N ARG A 97 11.94 -1.87 5.55
CA ARG A 97 13.10 -2.71 5.22
C ARG A 97 12.72 -3.90 4.38
N LYS A 98 11.61 -4.57 4.66
CA LYS A 98 11.10 -5.70 3.85
C LYS A 98 10.49 -5.21 2.55
N GLY A 99 9.65 -4.18 2.60
CA GLY A 99 8.93 -3.68 1.43
C GLY A 99 9.85 -3.23 0.30
N ARG A 100 10.95 -2.52 0.61
CA ARG A 100 11.91 -2.06 -0.42
C ARG A 100 12.54 -3.20 -1.25
N HIS A 101 12.53 -4.42 -0.74
CA HIS A 101 13.06 -5.57 -1.48
C HIS A 101 12.06 -6.12 -2.51
N GLN A 102 10.78 -5.78 -2.37
CA GLN A 102 9.69 -6.26 -3.22
C GLN A 102 9.28 -5.25 -4.29
N ALA A 103 9.22 -3.94 -3.96
CA ALA A 103 8.80 -2.92 -4.90
C ALA A 103 9.52 -1.58 -4.70
N ASP A 104 9.42 -0.71 -5.71
CA ASP A 104 9.93 0.67 -5.67
C ASP A 104 8.86 1.66 -5.15
N TYR A 105 7.63 1.19 -4.98
CA TYR A 105 6.49 1.95 -4.45
C TYR A 105 5.87 1.15 -3.31
N LEU A 106 5.67 1.80 -2.16
CA LEU A 106 5.13 1.12 -0.97
C LEU A 106 3.87 1.81 -0.46
N VAL A 107 2.91 1.02 -0.01
CA VAL A 107 1.82 1.47 0.88
C VAL A 107 2.10 0.93 2.27
N ILE A 108 2.11 1.81 3.27
CA ILE A 108 2.21 1.46 4.69
C ILE A 108 0.89 1.81 5.36
N HIS A 109 0.12 0.80 5.73
CA HIS A 109 -1.12 0.95 6.48
C HIS A 109 -0.81 0.85 7.98
N ILE A 110 -0.89 1.99 8.67
CA ILE A 110 -0.68 2.12 10.11
C ILE A 110 -1.99 1.77 10.82
N LEU A 111 -2.01 0.60 11.45
CA LEU A 111 -3.12 0.05 12.22
C LEU A 111 -2.84 0.04 13.73
N SER A 112 -1.76 0.72 14.15
CA SER A 112 -1.31 0.77 15.54
C SER A 112 -1.23 2.20 16.04
N GLU A 113 -1.25 2.36 17.36
CA GLU A 113 -1.18 3.64 18.05
C GLU A 113 0.25 4.19 18.14
N VAL A 114 0.98 4.24 17.03
CA VAL A 114 2.33 4.84 16.98
C VAL A 114 2.23 6.37 17.02
N SER A 115 3.18 7.03 17.70
CA SER A 115 3.22 8.49 17.72
C SER A 115 3.57 9.05 16.33
N THR A 116 3.01 10.22 15.97
CA THR A 116 3.38 10.91 14.73
C THR A 116 4.88 11.26 14.69
N ALA A 117 5.48 11.60 15.83
CA ALA A 117 6.91 11.86 15.94
C ALA A 117 7.75 10.62 15.57
N ASP A 118 7.38 9.45 16.11
CA ASP A 118 8.04 8.19 15.80
C ASP A 118 7.86 7.78 14.35
N LEU A 119 6.63 7.88 13.82
CA LEU A 119 6.34 7.56 12.42
C LEU A 119 7.22 8.39 11.47
N LYS A 120 7.25 9.72 11.65
CA LYS A 120 8.11 10.62 10.85
C LYS A 120 9.59 10.27 10.98
N SER A 121 10.08 10.12 12.21
CA SER A 121 11.49 9.80 12.47
C SER A 121 11.91 8.49 11.81
N VAL A 122 11.07 7.45 11.89
CA VAL A 122 11.34 6.14 11.28
C VAL A 122 11.33 6.22 9.76
N ILE A 123 10.35 6.90 9.14
CA ILE A 123 10.30 7.05 7.68
C ILE A 123 11.57 7.75 7.19
N ILE A 124 11.93 8.90 7.77
CA ILE A 124 13.15 9.64 7.40
C ILE A 124 14.39 8.76 7.58
N GLY A 125 14.48 8.03 8.70
CA GLY A 125 15.62 7.18 9.01
C GLY A 125 15.79 6.02 8.03
N ARG A 126 14.70 5.35 7.65
CA ARG A 126 14.75 4.14 6.81
C ARG A 126 14.79 4.43 5.32
N MET A 127 14.16 5.52 4.88
CA MET A 127 14.21 5.94 3.49
C MET A 127 15.63 6.30 3.02
N LYS A 128 16.54 6.63 3.95
CA LYS A 128 17.98 6.81 3.66
C LYS A 128 18.60 5.53 3.09
N PHE A 129 18.16 4.37 3.57
CA PHE A 129 18.67 3.05 3.16
C PHE A 129 17.80 2.41 2.07
N ALA A 130 16.55 2.81 1.91
CA ALA A 130 15.66 2.36 0.84
C ALA A 130 15.80 3.26 -0.40
N TYR A 131 16.98 3.23 -1.05
CA TYR A 131 17.30 4.12 -2.18
C TYR A 131 16.43 3.86 -3.43
N ASN A 132 15.93 2.63 -3.59
CA ASN A 132 15.06 2.26 -4.70
C ASN A 132 13.61 2.73 -4.50
N VAL A 133 13.19 2.99 -3.26
CA VAL A 133 11.81 3.41 -2.98
C VAL A 133 11.62 4.88 -3.39
N ARG A 134 10.71 5.07 -4.35
CA ARG A 134 10.42 6.34 -5.02
C ARG A 134 9.31 7.14 -4.35
N LYS A 135 8.25 6.46 -3.90
CA LYS A 135 7.08 7.08 -3.27
C LYS A 135 6.47 6.16 -2.22
N LEU A 136 5.99 6.77 -1.14
CA LEU A 136 5.24 6.12 -0.06
C LEU A 136 3.81 6.63 -0.05
N TRP A 137 2.87 5.72 0.14
CA TRP A 137 1.52 5.97 0.59
C TRP A 137 1.44 5.54 2.05
N ILE A 138 0.92 6.40 2.91
CA ILE A 138 0.74 6.12 4.33
C ILE A 138 -0.74 6.25 4.61
N ILE A 139 -1.35 5.16 5.05
CA ILE A 139 -2.75 5.14 5.47
C ILE A 139 -2.77 5.08 6.98
N ARG A 140 -3.43 6.02 7.62
CA ARG A 140 -3.66 6.05 9.06
C ARG A 140 -5.01 6.70 9.33
N ASP A 141 -5.81 6.13 10.21
CA ASP A 141 -7.13 6.67 10.59
C ASP A 141 -8.02 6.96 9.37
N GLN A 142 -7.96 6.07 8.36
CA GLN A 142 -8.64 6.18 7.07
C GLN A 142 -8.21 7.37 6.19
N GLN A 143 -7.21 8.13 6.62
CA GLN A 143 -6.59 9.20 5.85
C GLN A 143 -5.38 8.67 5.08
N LEU A 144 -5.20 9.19 3.86
CA LEU A 144 -4.08 8.87 3.01
C LEU A 144 -3.15 10.06 2.89
N VAL A 145 -1.88 9.82 3.16
CA VAL A 145 -0.78 10.74 2.88
C VAL A 145 0.13 10.13 1.84
N THR A 146 0.51 10.90 0.82
CA THR A 146 1.53 10.48 -0.14
C THR A 146 2.79 11.31 0.02
N LEU A 147 3.94 10.64 0.01
CA LEU A 147 5.25 11.25 0.12
C LEU A 147 6.16 10.76 -1.00
N THR A 148 6.63 11.67 -1.85
CA THR A 148 7.78 11.37 -2.71
C THR A 148 9.05 11.29 -1.89
N ARG A 149 10.12 10.75 -2.47
CA ARG A 149 11.45 10.74 -1.83
C ARG A 149 11.92 12.14 -1.45
N GLU A 150 11.65 13.14 -2.29
CA GLU A 150 12.03 14.54 -2.02
C GLU A 150 11.27 15.12 -0.83
N GLU A 151 9.94 14.91 -0.80
CA GLU A 151 9.05 15.39 0.27
C GLU A 151 9.38 14.81 1.66
N ILE A 152 10.10 13.69 1.70
CA ILE A 152 10.59 13.10 2.96
C ILE A 152 11.72 13.95 3.58
N TYR A 153 12.52 14.65 2.76
CA TYR A 153 13.73 15.34 3.22
C TYR A 153 13.65 16.86 3.16
N ASP A 154 12.72 17.44 2.40
CA ASP A 154 12.54 18.89 2.26
C ASP A 154 11.73 19.55 3.39
N GLY A 155 11.20 18.76 4.32
CA GLY A 155 10.34 19.21 5.42
C GLY A 155 8.84 19.03 5.19
N THR A 156 8.41 18.70 3.96
CA THR A 156 7.00 18.47 3.60
C THR A 156 6.35 17.37 4.44
N ILE A 157 7.11 16.33 4.82
CA ILE A 157 6.62 15.28 5.72
C ILE A 157 6.06 15.82 7.05
N ALA A 158 6.60 16.91 7.58
CA ALA A 158 6.11 17.51 8.82
C ALA A 158 4.74 18.20 8.65
N LEU A 159 4.43 18.66 7.45
CA LEU A 159 3.16 19.29 7.09
C LEU A 159 2.07 18.24 6.82
N LYS A 160 2.44 17.15 6.14
CA LYS A 160 1.49 16.11 5.72
C LYS A 160 1.17 15.09 6.82
N ILE A 161 2.08 14.82 7.76
CA ILE A 161 1.84 13.92 8.90
C ILE A 161 1.79 14.73 10.19
N GLN A 162 0.57 14.97 10.68
CA GLN A 162 0.26 15.73 11.90
C GLN A 162 -0.01 14.83 13.11
#